data_AF-A0A259KU07-F1
#
_entry.id   AF-A0A259KU07-F1
#
_cell.length_a   1.000
_cell.length_b   1.000
_cell.length_c   1.000
_cell.angle_alpha   90.00
_cell.angle_beta   90.00
_cell.angle_gamma   90.00
#
_symmetry.space_group_name_H-M   'P 1'
#
loop_
_entity.id
_entity.type
_entity.pdbx_description
1 polymer ?
#
loop_
_entity_poly.entity_id
_entity_poly.type
_entity_poly.pdbx_seq_one_letter_code
_entity_poly.pdbx_strand_id
1 'polypeptide(L)'
;MRRLRLVCAVALIAPALAHAPALAQAPAFAQTPAAAAAQAQSPAQFDKLAQAGGTGSASQKPAARPQAPTKPAAGGKSDPAKVDPAKADAGKDAGKVDPVLRAQAEQAAGAFVLSSADDQRKCPLTLKTESAANGFALVFDAGACTGIGFMQQVVAWTPDSSGAIRLMNAQGRLVVEFGQATAGNYEALREGDGVYFLASPAASADATAVRVEEMLGDWDLARVAGTPICHVVLLEEAAANGGRKLQLGTPCDPAITQFGPVSWSIEGGNVLIASGSGGTPLRFARQEDGGWAKVPERGRPLFLLRQ
;
A
#
# COMPACT_ATOMS: atom_id res chain seq x y z
N MET A 1 20.87 -67.97 32.43
CA MET A 1 22.25 -67.97 32.95
C MET A 1 23.20 -68.48 31.88
N ARG A 2 24.03 -67.61 31.28
CA ARG A 2 25.42 -67.88 30.85
C ARG A 2 25.97 -66.57 30.29
N ARG A 3 26.89 -65.98 31.04
CA ARG A 3 27.63 -64.77 30.70
C ARG A 3 28.80 -65.19 29.81
N LEU A 4 28.99 -64.51 28.68
CA LEU A 4 30.28 -64.52 27.98
C LEU A 4 30.78 -63.07 27.92
N ARG A 5 31.84 -62.81 28.68
CA ARG A 5 32.70 -61.62 28.58
C ARG A 5 33.85 -61.99 27.64
N LEU A 6 34.18 -61.16 26.67
CA LEU A 6 35.55 -61.02 26.14
C LEU A 6 35.62 -59.68 25.38
N VAL A 7 36.18 -58.63 26.00
CA VAL A 7 37.57 -58.12 25.91
C VAL A 7 37.74 -57.14 24.76
N CYS A 8 38.13 -55.93 25.16
CA CYS A 8 38.51 -54.77 24.38
C CYS A 8 39.58 -55.06 23.33
N ALA A 9 39.44 -54.43 22.16
CA ALA A 9 40.56 -53.98 21.34
C ALA A 9 40.33 -52.50 21.00
N VAL A 10 41.01 -51.62 21.73
CA VAL A 10 41.13 -50.19 21.42
C VAL A 10 42.22 -50.07 20.37
N ALA A 11 41.84 -49.83 19.11
CA ALA A 11 42.76 -49.44 18.06
C ALA A 11 42.76 -47.91 17.95
N LEU A 12 43.84 -47.32 18.45
CA LEU A 12 44.22 -45.92 18.23
C LEU A 12 44.55 -45.73 16.74
N ILE A 13 43.74 -44.94 16.03
CA ILE A 13 44.08 -44.42 14.70
C ILE A 13 44.25 -42.91 14.85
N ALA A 14 45.49 -42.45 14.64
CA ALA A 14 45.88 -41.06 14.64
C ALA A 14 45.27 -40.30 13.44
N PRO A 15 44.98 -38.99 13.56
CA PRO A 15 44.52 -38.18 12.45
C PRO A 15 45.70 -37.78 11.55
N ALA A 16 45.64 -38.18 10.28
CA ALA A 16 46.53 -37.68 9.25
C ALA A 16 46.11 -36.25 8.86
N LEU A 17 47.01 -35.30 9.14
CA LEU A 17 47.01 -33.94 8.61
C LEU A 17 47.08 -33.99 7.07
N ALA A 18 45.99 -33.61 6.41
CA ALA A 18 45.98 -33.35 4.98
C ALA A 18 45.97 -31.83 4.73
N HIS A 19 47.11 -31.40 4.21
CA HIS A 19 47.47 -30.16 3.56
C HIS A 19 46.33 -29.44 2.83
N ALA A 20 46.08 -28.19 3.23
CA ALA A 20 45.36 -27.21 2.43
C ALA A 20 46.29 -26.66 1.33
N PRO A 21 45.87 -26.62 0.05
CA PRO A 21 46.56 -25.81 -0.93
C PRO A 21 46.13 -24.35 -0.80
N ALA A 22 47.12 -23.48 -0.65
CA ALA A 22 47.01 -22.06 -0.88
C ALA A 22 46.98 -21.76 -2.40
N LEU A 23 46.38 -20.61 -2.72
CA LEU A 23 46.48 -19.84 -3.97
C LEU A 23 45.56 -20.23 -5.14
N ALA A 24 44.48 -19.46 -5.27
CA ALA A 24 44.23 -18.68 -6.49
C ALA A 24 43.25 -17.54 -6.17
N GLN A 25 43.80 -16.34 -5.93
CA GLN A 25 43.03 -15.11 -5.92
C GLN A 25 42.61 -14.82 -7.36
N ALA A 26 41.31 -14.87 -7.63
CA ALA A 26 40.74 -14.35 -8.86
C ALA A 26 40.66 -12.81 -8.76
N PRO A 27 40.93 -12.07 -9.85
CA PRO A 27 40.92 -10.62 -9.83
C PRO A 27 39.50 -10.10 -9.60
N ALA A 28 39.39 -9.13 -8.70
CA ALA A 28 38.24 -8.26 -8.59
C ALA A 28 38.03 -7.53 -9.92
N PHE A 29 37.02 -7.94 -10.68
CA PHE A 29 36.48 -7.10 -11.74
C PHE A 29 35.76 -5.93 -11.06
N ALA A 30 36.43 -4.78 -11.07
CA ALA A 30 35.81 -3.49 -10.84
C ALA A 30 34.68 -3.33 -11.89
N GLN A 31 33.43 -3.49 -11.45
CA GLN A 31 32.29 -3.03 -12.21
C GLN A 31 32.18 -1.53 -11.96
N THR A 32 32.70 -0.77 -12.92
CA THR A 32 32.44 0.65 -13.08
C THR A 32 30.92 0.85 -13.16
N PRO A 33 30.29 1.65 -12.28
CA PRO A 33 28.91 2.06 -12.52
C PRO A 33 28.91 2.95 -13.76
N ALA A 34 28.19 2.51 -14.79
CA ALA A 34 27.86 3.35 -15.92
C ALA A 34 27.04 4.53 -15.39
N ALA A 35 27.68 5.70 -15.35
CA ALA A 35 27.04 6.97 -15.14
C ALA A 35 25.99 7.16 -16.25
N ALA A 36 24.72 6.98 -15.91
CA ALA A 36 23.63 7.52 -16.70
C ALA A 36 23.77 9.05 -16.64
N ALA A 37 24.25 9.60 -17.76
CA ALA A 37 24.40 11.03 -17.95
C ALA A 37 23.02 11.70 -17.80
N ALA A 38 22.84 12.39 -16.68
CA ALA A 38 21.83 13.41 -16.52
C ALA A 38 22.08 14.49 -17.59
N GLN A 39 21.19 14.59 -18.57
CA GLN A 39 21.15 15.74 -19.46
C GLN A 39 20.63 16.95 -18.67
N ALA A 40 21.56 17.69 -18.10
CA ALA A 40 21.33 19.03 -17.61
C ALA A 40 21.08 19.95 -18.82
N GLN A 41 19.81 20.36 -19.03
CA GLN A 41 19.50 21.51 -19.87
C GLN A 41 19.78 22.76 -19.04
N SER A 42 20.92 23.40 -19.29
CA SER A 42 21.18 24.76 -18.83
C SER A 42 20.75 25.77 -19.90
N PRO A 43 20.26 26.95 -19.48
CA PRO A 43 19.63 27.93 -20.35
C PRO A 43 20.64 28.89 -20.98
N ALA A 44 20.17 29.59 -22.01
CA ALA A 44 20.72 30.79 -22.63
C ALA A 44 21.84 30.60 -23.67
N GLN A 45 21.44 30.80 -24.94
CA GLN A 45 22.14 31.45 -26.06
C GLN A 45 21.35 31.04 -27.34
N PHE A 46 20.90 31.89 -28.25
CA PHE A 46 21.27 33.25 -28.62
C PHE A 46 20.11 33.91 -29.37
N ASP A 47 20.13 35.24 -29.31
CA ASP A 47 19.43 36.23 -30.11
C ASP A 47 19.10 35.86 -31.56
N LYS A 48 17.90 36.24 -32.00
CA LYS A 48 17.64 37.32 -32.97
C LYS A 48 16.27 37.12 -33.61
N LEU A 49 15.31 37.96 -33.26
CA LEU A 49 14.56 38.67 -34.29
C LEU A 49 13.99 39.96 -33.71
N ALA A 50 14.13 40.98 -34.52
CA ALA A 50 14.12 42.38 -34.17
C ALA A 50 12.71 42.97 -34.17
N GLN A 51 12.60 44.07 -33.40
CA GLN A 51 11.79 45.26 -33.67
C GLN A 51 10.26 45.12 -33.73
N ALA A 52 9.57 45.78 -32.80
CA ALA A 52 9.09 47.15 -33.03
C ALA A 52 8.28 47.68 -31.83
N GLY A 53 8.64 48.89 -31.39
CA GLY A 53 7.69 49.93 -30.97
C GLY A 53 7.10 49.85 -29.55
N GLY A 54 7.16 50.97 -28.82
CA GLY A 54 6.17 51.26 -27.77
C GLY A 54 6.72 51.88 -26.50
N THR A 55 7.11 53.14 -26.59
CA THR A 55 7.40 54.08 -25.50
C THR A 55 6.29 54.17 -24.43
N GLY A 56 6.65 54.34 -23.16
CA GLY A 56 5.73 54.95 -22.18
C GLY A 56 6.00 54.63 -20.70
N SER A 57 6.97 55.31 -20.08
CA SER A 57 7.11 55.42 -18.62
C SER A 57 5.97 56.24 -18.00
N ALA A 58 5.48 55.85 -16.82
CA ALA A 58 5.38 56.74 -15.66
C ALA A 58 4.98 55.97 -14.38
N SER A 59 5.79 56.21 -13.34
CA SER A 59 5.62 55.77 -11.96
C SER A 59 4.57 56.59 -11.19
N GLN A 60 4.04 55.99 -10.10
CA GLN A 60 3.83 56.53 -8.74
C GLN A 60 2.43 56.27 -8.11
N LYS A 61 2.41 55.34 -7.13
CA LYS A 61 2.06 55.44 -5.68
C LYS A 61 1.01 56.51 -5.19
N PRO A 62 0.43 56.37 -3.97
CA PRO A 62 -0.75 55.59 -3.57
C PRO A 62 -1.82 56.42 -2.81
N ALA A 63 -2.86 55.73 -2.32
CA ALA A 63 -3.75 56.05 -1.19
C ALA A 63 -5.04 56.88 -1.43
N ALA A 64 -6.19 56.27 -1.12
CA ALA A 64 -7.20 56.80 -0.20
C ALA A 64 -8.34 55.77 0.04
N ARG A 65 -8.77 55.62 1.29
CA ARG A 65 -10.01 54.95 1.75
C ARG A 65 -11.01 56.06 2.15
N PRO A 66 -12.20 55.72 2.67
CA PRO A 66 -13.47 55.37 2.02
C PRO A 66 -14.50 56.53 2.03
N GLN A 67 -15.53 56.48 1.19
CA GLN A 67 -16.74 57.31 1.37
C GLN A 67 -18.03 56.54 1.05
N ALA A 68 -18.90 56.45 2.05
CA ALA A 68 -20.36 56.55 1.96
C ALA A 68 -20.72 57.68 2.95
N PRO A 69 -21.75 58.53 2.74
CA PRO A 69 -23.15 58.07 2.65
C PRO A 69 -24.11 58.94 1.81
N THR A 70 -25.20 58.37 1.29
CA THR A 70 -26.43 59.13 1.04
C THR A 70 -27.69 58.26 1.13
N LYS A 71 -28.63 58.72 1.97
CA LYS A 71 -30.08 58.47 1.96
C LYS A 71 -30.71 59.88 2.00
N PRO A 72 -31.86 60.16 1.34
CA PRO A 72 -33.18 60.07 2.00
C PRO A 72 -34.31 59.57 1.07
N ALA A 73 -35.23 58.71 1.54
CA ALA A 73 -36.64 58.99 1.92
C ALA A 73 -37.58 59.21 0.69
N ALA A 74 -38.86 58.82 0.62
CA ALA A 74 -39.93 58.18 1.40
C ALA A 74 -40.93 57.69 0.32
N GLY A 75 -41.96 56.87 0.48
CA GLY A 75 -42.69 56.25 1.58
C GLY A 75 -43.93 55.59 0.93
N GLY A 76 -44.48 54.54 1.53
CA GLY A 76 -45.67 53.87 1.03
C GLY A 76 -46.08 52.74 1.96
N LYS A 77 -47.13 52.99 2.74
CA LYS A 77 -47.65 52.19 3.86
C LYS A 77 -48.22 50.83 3.43
N SER A 78 -47.98 49.79 4.22
CA SER A 78 -49.01 48.82 4.65
C SER A 78 -48.44 47.92 5.75
N ASP A 79 -49.15 47.84 6.88
CA ASP A 79 -49.08 46.78 7.90
C ASP A 79 -50.52 46.55 8.38
N PRO A 80 -50.89 45.39 8.97
CA PRO A 80 -50.20 44.10 8.97
C PRO A 80 -51.16 42.94 8.61
N ALA A 81 -50.78 42.07 7.67
CA ALA A 81 -51.38 40.74 7.59
C ALA A 81 -50.59 39.81 8.52
N LYS A 82 -51.26 39.36 9.58
CA LYS A 82 -50.81 38.31 10.51
C LYS A 82 -50.39 37.06 9.70
N VAL A 83 -49.08 36.84 9.60
CA VAL A 83 -48.53 35.54 9.18
C VAL A 83 -48.04 34.86 10.44
N ASP A 84 -48.72 33.80 10.81
CA ASP A 84 -48.39 32.97 11.96
C ASP A 84 -46.96 32.40 11.79
N PRO A 85 -46.04 32.59 12.76
CA PRO A 85 -44.75 31.91 12.76
C PRO A 85 -44.96 30.47 13.22
N ALA A 86 -45.48 29.63 12.33
CA ALA A 86 -45.53 28.20 12.53
C ALA A 86 -44.66 27.52 11.47
N LYS A 87 -43.63 26.84 12.01
CA LYS A 87 -42.76 25.85 11.35
C LYS A 87 -41.53 26.39 10.63
N ALA A 88 -40.70 27.10 11.41
CA ALA A 88 -39.29 26.77 11.40
C ALA A 88 -39.17 25.30 11.85
N ASP A 89 -38.90 24.38 10.92
CA ASP A 89 -38.39 23.04 11.23
C ASP A 89 -36.94 23.17 11.74
N ALA A 90 -36.79 23.81 12.90
CA ALA A 90 -35.60 23.75 13.72
C ALA A 90 -35.87 22.69 14.79
N GLY A 91 -35.18 21.55 14.67
CA GLY A 91 -35.15 20.53 15.72
C GLY A 91 -35.92 19.25 15.40
N LYS A 92 -35.39 18.42 14.48
CA LYS A 92 -35.61 16.96 14.54
C LYS A 92 -34.55 16.07 13.86
N ASP A 93 -33.56 16.64 13.17
CA ASP A 93 -32.53 15.87 12.45
C ASP A 93 -31.11 15.91 13.05
N ALA A 94 -30.94 16.43 14.27
CA ALA A 94 -29.65 16.52 14.96
C ALA A 94 -29.04 15.16 15.42
N GLY A 95 -29.38 14.05 14.73
CA GLY A 95 -28.90 12.72 15.10
C GLY A 95 -28.83 11.70 13.97
N LYS A 96 -29.17 12.06 12.73
CA LYS A 96 -29.06 11.15 11.59
C LYS A 96 -28.05 11.70 10.59
N VAL A 97 -26.86 11.11 10.62
CA VAL A 97 -25.86 11.28 9.56
C VAL A 97 -26.49 10.86 8.23
N ASP A 98 -26.23 11.63 7.17
CA ASP A 98 -26.69 11.34 5.81
C ASP A 98 -26.35 9.89 5.41
N PRO A 99 -27.29 9.12 4.83
CA PRO A 99 -27.06 7.71 4.49
C PRO A 99 -25.91 7.48 3.50
N VAL A 100 -25.70 8.39 2.55
CA VAL A 100 -24.57 8.30 1.59
C VAL A 100 -23.27 8.53 2.33
N LEU A 101 -23.22 9.53 3.20
CA LEU A 101 -22.04 9.80 4.03
C LEU A 101 -21.74 8.62 4.98
N ARG A 102 -22.77 7.96 5.51
CA ARG A 102 -22.61 6.74 6.31
C ARG A 102 -22.04 5.58 5.51
N ALA A 103 -22.57 5.32 4.31
CA ALA A 103 -22.04 4.26 3.44
C ALA A 103 -20.56 4.52 3.08
N GLN A 104 -20.20 5.79 2.81
CA GLN A 104 -18.81 6.18 2.59
C GLN A 104 -17.94 5.96 3.84
N ALA A 105 -18.49 6.24 5.03
CA ALA A 105 -17.77 6.02 6.27
C ALA A 105 -17.56 4.53 6.56
N GLU A 106 -18.55 3.69 6.24
CA GLU A 106 -18.44 2.23 6.35
C GLU A 106 -17.36 1.66 5.43
N GLN A 107 -17.16 2.26 4.25
CA GLN A 107 -16.09 1.87 3.32
C GLN A 107 -14.69 2.29 3.78
N ALA A 108 -14.58 3.45 4.44
CA ALA A 108 -13.29 4.02 4.83
C ALA A 108 -12.88 3.71 6.29
N ALA A 109 -13.82 3.28 7.14
CA ALA A 109 -13.56 3.00 8.55
C ALA A 109 -12.60 1.82 8.73
N GLY A 110 -11.81 1.86 9.80
CA GLY A 110 -10.80 0.85 10.08
C GLY A 110 -9.61 1.39 10.86
N ALA A 111 -8.61 0.53 11.04
CA ALA A 111 -7.35 0.89 11.64
C ALA A 111 -6.44 1.58 10.62
N PHE A 112 -5.75 2.62 11.06
CA PHE A 112 -4.82 3.41 10.29
C PHE A 112 -3.57 3.72 11.10
N VAL A 113 -2.46 3.97 10.39
CA VAL A 113 -1.27 4.58 10.94
C VAL A 113 -1.06 5.91 10.23
N LEU A 114 -1.08 6.99 11.01
CA LEU A 114 -0.65 8.31 10.56
C LEU A 114 0.86 8.44 10.80
N SER A 115 1.63 8.81 9.79
CA SER A 115 3.08 9.03 9.90
C SER A 115 3.53 10.32 9.25
N SER A 116 4.63 10.90 9.76
CA SER A 116 5.38 11.94 9.05
C SER A 116 6.18 11.34 7.89
N ALA A 117 6.53 12.17 6.90
CA ALA A 117 7.26 11.72 5.73
C ALA A 117 8.66 11.13 5.99
N ASP A 118 9.26 11.43 7.14
CA ASP A 118 10.53 10.86 7.60
C ASP A 118 10.35 9.62 8.51
N ASP A 119 9.12 9.15 8.66
CA ASP A 119 8.71 8.01 9.50
C ASP A 119 9.08 8.12 11.00
N GLN A 120 9.55 9.29 11.47
CA GLN A 120 9.98 9.49 12.86
C GLN A 120 8.80 9.66 13.83
N ARG A 121 7.65 10.08 13.33
CA ARG A 121 6.44 10.33 14.13
C ARG A 121 5.32 9.46 13.62
N LYS A 122 4.69 8.70 14.52
CA LYS A 122 3.61 7.77 14.18
C LYS A 122 2.46 7.89 15.16
N CYS A 123 1.24 7.81 14.66
CA CYS A 123 0.01 7.87 15.45
C CYS A 123 -0.94 6.78 14.95
N PRO A 124 -1.01 5.63 15.63
CA PRO A 124 -2.04 4.64 15.37
C PRO A 124 -3.41 5.21 15.75
N LEU A 125 -4.38 5.10 14.83
CA LEU A 125 -5.74 5.57 15.04
C LEU A 125 -6.75 4.64 14.37
N THR A 126 -7.96 4.59 14.92
CA THR A 126 -9.08 3.83 14.36
C THR A 126 -10.20 4.80 14.01
N LEU A 127 -10.54 4.86 12.74
CA LEU A 127 -11.73 5.53 12.23
C LEU A 127 -12.92 4.61 12.44
N LYS A 128 -13.99 5.10 13.07
CA LYS A 128 -15.18 4.31 13.36
C LYS A 128 -16.42 4.89 12.71
N THR A 129 -17.51 4.12 12.68
CA THR A 129 -18.78 4.50 12.03
C THR A 129 -19.84 5.03 12.99
N GLU A 130 -19.56 5.07 14.31
CA GLU A 130 -20.48 5.70 15.26
C GLU A 130 -20.51 7.22 15.03
N SER A 131 -21.71 7.80 15.08
CA SER A 131 -21.88 9.25 14.93
C SER A 131 -21.17 10.01 16.07
N ALA A 132 -20.53 11.12 15.71
CA ALA A 132 -20.00 12.13 16.62
C ALA A 132 -20.55 13.52 16.24
N ALA A 133 -20.40 14.51 17.11
CA ALA A 133 -20.97 15.85 16.91
C ALA A 133 -20.58 16.49 15.57
N ASN A 134 -19.36 16.20 15.07
CA ASN A 134 -18.80 16.78 13.84
C ASN A 134 -18.47 15.71 12.79
N GLY A 135 -19.23 14.61 12.74
CA GLY A 135 -19.02 13.52 11.80
C GLY A 135 -19.13 12.15 12.45
N PHE A 136 -18.05 11.38 12.38
CA PHE A 136 -17.93 10.05 12.98
C PHE A 136 -16.84 10.01 14.03
N ALA A 137 -16.94 9.06 14.94
CA ALA A 137 -15.99 8.85 16.01
C ALA A 137 -14.67 8.28 15.48
N LEU A 138 -13.58 8.63 16.15
CA LEU A 138 -12.28 8.00 16.01
C LEU A 138 -11.67 7.78 17.39
N VAL A 139 -10.73 6.85 17.48
CA VAL A 139 -9.96 6.58 18.69
C VAL A 139 -8.48 6.54 18.33
N PHE A 140 -7.63 7.10 19.18
CA PHE A 140 -6.19 7.04 19.03
C PHE A 140 -5.53 7.03 20.41
N ASP A 141 -4.31 6.52 20.50
CA ASP A 141 -3.52 6.59 21.72
C ASP A 141 -2.85 7.96 21.80
N ALA A 142 -3.28 8.79 22.75
CA ALA A 142 -2.77 10.16 22.89
C ALA A 142 -1.25 10.21 23.14
N GLY A 143 -0.68 9.19 23.79
CA GLY A 143 0.75 9.07 24.07
C GLY A 143 1.56 8.78 22.81
N ALA A 144 1.15 7.79 22.02
CA ALA A 144 1.74 7.47 20.73
C ALA A 144 1.66 8.66 19.75
N CYS A 145 0.55 9.39 19.79
CA CYS A 145 0.31 10.52 18.89
C CYS A 145 0.97 11.85 19.32
N THR A 146 1.73 11.89 20.42
CA THR A 146 2.36 13.14 20.92
C THR A 146 3.28 13.84 19.93
N GLY A 147 3.97 13.09 19.06
CA GLY A 147 4.84 13.67 18.03
C GLY A 147 4.08 14.43 16.93
N ILE A 148 2.78 14.20 16.78
CA ILE A 148 1.94 14.78 15.74
C ILE A 148 0.98 15.77 16.38
N GLY A 149 1.45 17.01 16.59
CA GLY A 149 0.80 17.99 17.47
C GLY A 149 -0.65 18.34 17.10
N PHE A 150 -1.02 18.28 15.82
CA PHE A 150 -2.40 18.58 15.42
C PHE A 150 -3.42 17.52 15.86
N MET A 151 -2.99 16.29 16.16
CA MET A 151 -3.88 15.20 16.58
C MET A 151 -4.61 15.52 17.90
N GLN A 152 -4.02 16.34 18.76
CA GLN A 152 -4.64 16.75 20.02
C GLN A 152 -5.92 17.58 19.83
N GLN A 153 -6.14 18.12 18.63
CA GLN A 153 -7.33 18.91 18.31
C GLN A 153 -8.42 18.06 17.66
N VAL A 154 -8.11 16.83 17.23
CA VAL A 154 -9.01 15.99 16.44
C VAL A 154 -9.98 15.27 17.37
N VAL A 155 -11.27 15.38 17.08
CA VAL A 155 -12.34 14.72 17.87
C VAL A 155 -13.34 13.96 17.00
N ALA A 156 -13.36 14.21 15.70
CA ALA A 156 -14.22 13.52 14.75
C ALA A 156 -13.52 13.40 13.39
N TRP A 157 -14.05 12.54 12.53
CA TRP A 157 -13.64 12.44 11.15
C TRP A 157 -14.86 12.40 10.22
N THR A 158 -14.66 12.73 8.96
CA THR A 158 -15.67 12.57 7.91
C THR A 158 -15.02 12.07 6.62
N PRO A 159 -15.65 11.14 5.88
CA PRO A 159 -15.27 10.88 4.50
C PRO A 159 -15.77 12.02 3.59
N ASP A 160 -15.35 11.98 2.33
CA ASP A 160 -15.91 12.83 1.30
C ASP A 160 -16.18 12.11 -0.01
N SER A 161 -16.84 12.80 -0.94
CA SER A 161 -17.21 12.25 -2.24
C SER A 161 -16.03 11.94 -3.16
N SER A 162 -14.86 12.53 -2.92
CA SER A 162 -13.60 12.20 -3.60
C SER A 162 -12.87 11.00 -2.96
N GLY A 163 -13.37 10.52 -1.82
CA GLY A 163 -12.73 9.48 -1.02
C GLY A 163 -11.76 10.02 0.03
N ALA A 164 -11.57 11.34 0.15
CA ALA A 164 -10.67 11.92 1.13
C ALA A 164 -11.16 11.69 2.58
N ILE A 165 -10.21 11.65 3.50
CA ILE A 165 -10.46 11.55 4.94
C ILE A 165 -10.20 12.91 5.57
N ARG A 166 -11.23 13.51 6.16
CA ARG A 166 -11.13 14.79 6.87
C ARG A 166 -11.19 14.58 8.37
N LEU A 167 -10.19 15.10 9.08
CA LEU A 167 -10.17 15.14 10.54
C LEU A 167 -10.69 16.50 11.03
N MET A 168 -11.61 16.47 11.98
CA MET A 168 -12.35 17.64 12.46
C MET A 168 -12.07 17.89 13.93
N ASN A 169 -12.04 19.16 14.32
CA ASN A 169 -11.95 19.56 15.73
C ASN A 169 -13.32 19.70 16.39
N ALA A 170 -13.33 20.02 17.68
CA ALA A 170 -14.55 20.17 18.47
C ALA A 170 -15.47 21.30 17.99
N GLN A 171 -14.93 22.30 17.29
CA GLN A 171 -15.69 23.40 16.69
C GLN A 171 -16.22 23.08 15.29
N GLY A 172 -16.03 21.84 14.81
CA GLY A 172 -16.44 21.43 13.45
C GLY A 172 -15.55 21.99 12.35
N ARG A 173 -14.35 22.49 12.69
CA ARG A 173 -13.38 22.98 11.71
C ARG A 173 -12.47 21.85 11.24
N LEU A 174 -12.12 21.88 9.96
CA LEU A 174 -11.12 21.00 9.37
C LEU A 174 -9.77 21.21 10.04
N VAL A 175 -9.21 20.14 10.60
CA VAL A 175 -7.84 20.11 11.10
C VAL A 175 -6.90 19.74 9.96
N VAL A 176 -7.21 18.67 9.23
CA VAL A 176 -6.44 18.17 8.08
C VAL A 176 -7.35 17.37 7.16
N GLU A 177 -7.11 17.48 5.86
CA GLU A 177 -7.72 16.63 4.83
C GLU A 177 -6.63 15.78 4.19
N PHE A 178 -6.85 14.47 4.16
CA PHE A 178 -5.99 13.50 3.51
C PHE A 178 -6.62 13.07 2.19
N GLY A 179 -6.04 13.49 1.07
CA GLY A 179 -6.46 13.06 -0.26
C GLY A 179 -6.03 11.62 -0.51
N GLN A 180 -6.86 10.84 -1.21
CA GLN A 180 -6.54 9.45 -1.53
C GLN A 180 -5.48 9.41 -2.65
N ALA A 181 -4.33 8.82 -2.35
CA ALA A 181 -3.27 8.61 -3.34
C ALA A 181 -3.46 7.26 -4.07
N THR A 182 -3.67 6.20 -3.29
CA THR A 182 -4.07 4.87 -3.77
C THR A 182 -5.03 4.24 -2.76
N ALA A 183 -5.66 3.12 -3.11
CA ALA A 183 -6.62 2.46 -2.23
C ALA A 183 -6.04 2.25 -0.81
N GLY A 184 -6.71 2.82 0.19
CA GLY A 184 -6.31 2.78 1.60
C GLY A 184 -5.02 3.53 1.99
N ASN A 185 -4.44 4.34 1.09
CA ASN A 185 -3.28 5.18 1.37
C ASN A 185 -3.59 6.63 0.99
N TYR A 186 -3.41 7.52 1.96
CA TYR A 186 -3.79 8.92 1.82
C TYR A 186 -2.64 9.84 2.22
N GLU A 187 -2.64 11.05 1.67
CA GLU A 187 -1.58 12.04 1.86
C GLU A 187 -2.15 13.42 2.18
N ALA A 188 -1.47 14.15 3.07
CA ALA A 188 -1.79 15.54 3.37
C ALA A 188 -0.51 16.38 3.48
N LEU A 189 -0.50 17.54 2.81
CA LEU A 189 0.49 18.58 3.05
C LEU A 189 -0.06 19.57 4.08
N ARG A 190 0.70 19.79 5.16
CA ARG A 190 0.41 20.80 6.16
C ARG A 190 1.43 21.93 6.09
N GLU A 191 0.95 23.14 5.84
CA GLU A 191 1.78 24.35 5.84
C GLU A 191 2.51 24.48 7.19
N GLY A 192 3.84 24.61 7.14
CA GLY A 192 4.69 24.77 8.32
C GLY A 192 4.98 23.51 9.14
N ASP A 193 4.42 22.34 8.78
CA ASP A 193 4.53 21.09 9.55
C ASP A 193 4.97 19.88 8.69
N GLY A 194 4.75 19.95 7.38
CA GLY A 194 5.26 18.99 6.40
C GLY A 194 4.20 18.05 5.82
N VAL A 195 4.66 16.97 5.17
CA VAL A 195 3.81 15.95 4.55
C VAL A 195 3.54 14.82 5.55
N TYR A 196 2.30 14.35 5.55
CA TYR A 196 1.82 13.24 6.36
C TYR A 196 1.15 12.18 5.51
N PHE A 197 1.35 10.92 5.88
CA PHE A 197 0.70 9.76 5.28
C PHE A 197 -0.27 9.13 6.25
N LEU A 198 -1.43 8.73 5.75
CA LEU A 198 -2.41 7.94 6.49
C LEU A 198 -2.58 6.62 5.75
N ALA A 199 -2.06 5.53 6.30
CA ALA A 199 -2.06 4.22 5.66
C ALA A 199 -2.93 3.23 6.43
N SER A 200 -3.78 2.49 5.71
CA SER A 200 -4.54 1.35 6.23
C SER A 200 -3.68 0.09 6.14
N PRO A 201 -3.29 -0.53 7.26
CA PRO A 201 -2.55 -1.80 7.23
C PRO A 201 -3.33 -2.91 6.53
N ALA A 202 -4.67 -2.88 6.61
CA ALA A 202 -5.54 -3.84 5.91
C ALA A 202 -5.44 -3.65 4.39
N ALA A 203 -5.47 -2.41 3.91
CA ALA A 203 -5.31 -2.13 2.48
C ALA A 203 -3.92 -2.51 1.96
N SER A 204 -2.86 -2.31 2.75
CA SER A 204 -1.52 -2.78 2.41
C SER A 204 -1.47 -4.31 2.33
N ALA A 205 -2.08 -5.02 3.28
CA ALA A 205 -2.18 -6.48 3.25
C ALA A 205 -2.93 -6.96 2.00
N ASP A 206 -4.07 -6.35 1.68
CA ASP A 206 -4.89 -6.69 0.51
C ASP A 206 -4.21 -6.34 -0.82
N ALA A 207 -3.39 -5.28 -0.86
CA ALA A 207 -2.59 -4.92 -2.03
C ALA A 207 -1.51 -5.96 -2.30
N THR A 208 -0.93 -6.55 -1.26
CA THR A 208 0.06 -7.64 -1.37
C THR A 208 -0.57 -9.04 -1.48
N ALA A 209 -1.90 -9.15 -1.30
CA ALA A 209 -2.58 -10.42 -1.34
C ALA A 209 -2.58 -11.00 -2.76
N VAL A 210 -2.17 -12.25 -2.86
CA VAL A 210 -2.19 -13.03 -4.10
C VAL A 210 -3.63 -13.39 -4.42
N ARG A 211 -4.12 -12.98 -5.58
CA ARG A 211 -5.50 -13.26 -6.01
C ARG A 211 -5.57 -14.56 -6.80
N VAL A 212 -6.69 -15.26 -6.69
CA VAL A 212 -6.90 -16.52 -7.44
C VAL A 212 -6.85 -16.23 -8.93
N GLU A 213 -7.50 -15.15 -9.33
CA GLU A 213 -7.66 -14.71 -10.72
C GLU A 213 -6.32 -14.33 -11.36
N GLU A 214 -5.38 -13.78 -10.58
CA GLU A 214 -4.00 -13.52 -11.01
C GLU A 214 -3.25 -14.82 -11.31
N MET A 215 -3.57 -15.89 -10.58
CA MET A 215 -2.89 -17.17 -10.71
C MET A 215 -3.48 -18.08 -11.79
N LEU A 216 -4.70 -17.83 -12.27
CA LEU A 216 -5.32 -18.66 -13.31
C LEU A 216 -4.60 -18.56 -14.66
N GLY A 217 -4.52 -19.67 -15.39
CA GLY A 217 -4.00 -19.75 -16.76
C GLY A 217 -2.70 -20.56 -16.88
N ASP A 218 -1.96 -20.28 -17.95
CA ASP A 218 -0.75 -21.01 -18.35
C ASP A 218 0.51 -20.50 -17.64
N TRP A 219 1.33 -21.44 -17.18
CA TRP A 219 2.58 -21.19 -16.47
C TRP A 219 3.66 -22.19 -16.85
N ASP A 220 4.90 -21.77 -16.63
CA ASP A 220 6.09 -22.57 -16.78
C ASP A 220 6.71 -22.87 -15.42
N LEU A 221 6.91 -24.16 -15.14
CA LEU A 221 7.89 -24.60 -14.18
C LEU A 221 9.27 -24.60 -14.85
N ALA A 222 10.22 -23.88 -14.28
CA ALA A 222 11.56 -23.73 -14.86
C ALA A 222 12.66 -23.78 -13.78
N ARG A 223 13.88 -24.18 -14.15
CA ARG A 223 15.05 -24.05 -13.26
C ARG A 223 15.84 -22.78 -13.49
N VAL A 224 15.69 -22.21 -14.68
CA VAL A 224 16.28 -20.95 -15.13
C VAL A 224 15.22 -20.31 -16.02
N ALA A 225 15.05 -18.99 -15.92
CA ALA A 225 14.10 -18.26 -16.75
C ALA A 225 14.34 -18.52 -18.25
N GLY A 226 13.26 -18.62 -19.03
CA GLY A 226 13.30 -18.86 -20.48
C GLY A 226 13.57 -20.31 -20.91
N THR A 227 13.77 -21.25 -19.98
CA THR A 227 13.89 -22.69 -20.31
C THR A 227 12.88 -23.51 -19.48
N PRO A 228 11.64 -23.65 -19.96
CA PRO A 228 10.62 -24.42 -19.26
C PRO A 228 11.00 -25.89 -19.17
N ILE A 229 10.86 -26.45 -17.96
CA ILE A 229 11.00 -27.88 -17.71
C ILE A 229 9.64 -28.57 -17.61
N CYS A 230 8.57 -27.84 -17.29
CA CYS A 230 7.21 -28.34 -17.40
C CYS A 230 6.21 -27.21 -17.64
N HIS A 231 5.28 -27.37 -18.58
CA HIS A 231 4.13 -26.46 -18.69
C HIS A 231 3.04 -26.91 -17.72
N VAL A 232 2.37 -25.96 -17.07
CA VAL A 232 1.23 -26.23 -16.19
C VAL A 232 0.12 -25.22 -16.41
N VAL A 233 -1.12 -25.66 -16.26
CA VAL A 233 -2.29 -24.78 -16.28
C VAL A 233 -2.93 -24.79 -14.90
N LEU A 234 -3.01 -23.62 -14.27
CA LEU A 234 -3.67 -23.40 -13.00
C LEU A 234 -5.12 -23.03 -13.26
N LEU A 235 -6.05 -23.91 -12.89
CA LEU A 235 -7.46 -23.75 -13.20
C LEU A 235 -8.28 -23.33 -11.99
N GLU A 236 -9.51 -22.87 -12.22
CA GLU A 236 -10.42 -22.45 -11.15
C GLU A 236 -11.20 -23.63 -10.55
N GLU A 237 -11.41 -24.71 -11.30
CA GLU A 237 -12.28 -25.79 -10.84
C GLU A 237 -11.71 -26.47 -9.59
N ALA A 238 -12.59 -26.82 -8.65
CA ALA A 238 -12.20 -27.51 -7.44
C ALA A 238 -11.53 -28.88 -7.75
N ALA A 239 -10.43 -29.16 -7.04
CA ALA A 239 -9.77 -30.46 -7.08
C ALA A 239 -10.33 -31.40 -6.01
N ALA A 240 -10.29 -32.71 -6.26
CA ALA A 240 -10.86 -33.72 -5.35
C ALA A 240 -10.11 -33.80 -4.01
N ASN A 241 -8.83 -33.43 -3.99
CA ASN A 241 -7.96 -33.42 -2.81
C ASN A 241 -7.89 -32.05 -2.12
N GLY A 242 -8.81 -31.14 -2.45
CA GLY A 242 -8.80 -29.76 -1.97
C GLY A 242 -7.97 -28.81 -2.84
N GLY A 243 -8.24 -27.51 -2.71
CA GLY A 243 -7.72 -26.50 -3.63
C GLY A 243 -8.41 -26.56 -4.99
N ARG A 244 -7.69 -26.12 -6.03
CA ARG A 244 -8.17 -26.04 -7.42
C ARG A 244 -7.30 -26.89 -8.34
N LYS A 245 -7.82 -27.31 -9.49
CA LYS A 245 -7.15 -28.24 -10.39
C LYS A 245 -5.91 -27.62 -11.03
N LEU A 246 -4.90 -28.46 -11.20
CA LEU A 246 -3.71 -28.18 -12.00
C LEU A 246 -3.62 -29.22 -13.12
N GLN A 247 -3.35 -28.79 -14.34
CA GLN A 247 -3.07 -29.67 -15.47
C GLN A 247 -1.60 -29.57 -15.88
N LEU A 248 -1.00 -30.71 -16.24
CA LEU A 248 0.34 -30.76 -16.82
C LEU A 248 0.26 -30.69 -18.35
N GLY A 249 1.14 -29.88 -18.94
CA GLY A 249 1.38 -29.81 -20.39
C GLY A 249 2.73 -30.42 -20.78
N THR A 250 3.16 -30.15 -22.02
CA THR A 250 4.44 -30.62 -22.57
C THR A 250 5.32 -29.45 -23.01
N PRO A 251 6.63 -29.42 -22.67
CA PRO A 251 7.40 -30.48 -22.04
C PRO A 251 6.98 -30.71 -20.58
N CYS A 252 7.37 -31.84 -20.00
CA CYS A 252 7.33 -32.02 -18.55
C CYS A 252 8.42 -33.00 -18.09
N ASP A 253 9.37 -32.48 -17.32
CA ASP A 253 10.50 -33.21 -16.78
C ASP A 253 10.03 -34.39 -15.90
N PRO A 254 10.70 -35.56 -15.98
CA PRO A 254 10.32 -36.75 -15.23
C PRO A 254 10.19 -36.54 -13.71
N ALA A 255 10.96 -35.63 -13.11
CA ALA A 255 10.84 -35.37 -11.68
C ALA A 255 9.51 -34.65 -11.33
N ILE A 256 8.99 -33.82 -12.24
CA ILE A 256 7.69 -33.15 -12.06
C ILE A 256 6.55 -34.14 -12.27
N THR A 257 6.62 -34.98 -13.31
CA THR A 257 5.61 -36.02 -13.53
C THR A 257 5.59 -37.06 -12.40
N GLN A 258 6.75 -37.42 -11.85
CA GLN A 258 6.87 -38.29 -10.68
C GLN A 258 6.29 -37.63 -9.41
N PHE A 259 6.49 -36.33 -9.21
CA PHE A 259 5.83 -35.60 -8.12
C PHE A 259 4.31 -35.64 -8.29
N GLY A 260 3.80 -35.64 -9.52
CA GLY A 260 2.38 -35.82 -9.83
C GLY A 260 1.50 -34.69 -9.30
N PRO A 261 1.77 -33.42 -9.64
CA PRO A 261 0.95 -32.30 -9.19
C PRO A 261 -0.45 -32.39 -9.81
N VAL A 262 -1.48 -32.21 -8.99
CA VAL A 262 -2.90 -32.28 -9.43
C VAL A 262 -3.73 -31.11 -8.95
N SER A 263 -3.26 -30.39 -7.92
CA SER A 263 -3.99 -29.25 -7.39
C SER A 263 -3.09 -28.12 -6.94
N TRP A 264 -3.66 -26.92 -6.84
CA TRP A 264 -3.01 -25.73 -6.33
C TRP A 264 -3.92 -24.93 -5.39
N SER A 265 -3.31 -24.16 -4.48
CA SER A 265 -4.00 -23.27 -3.54
C SER A 265 -3.17 -22.02 -3.28
N ILE A 266 -3.79 -21.04 -2.61
CA ILE A 266 -3.10 -19.86 -2.09
C ILE A 266 -3.20 -19.92 -0.57
N GLU A 267 -2.07 -19.93 0.13
CA GLU A 267 -2.02 -19.95 1.59
C GLU A 267 -0.93 -19.01 2.11
N GLY A 268 -1.34 -18.03 2.93
CA GLY A 268 -0.43 -17.05 3.52
C GLY A 268 0.41 -16.32 2.47
N GLY A 269 -0.22 -15.89 1.37
CA GLY A 269 0.46 -15.19 0.27
C GLY A 269 1.39 -16.05 -0.60
N ASN A 270 1.35 -17.37 -0.45
CA ASN A 270 2.14 -18.29 -1.27
C ASN A 270 1.23 -19.13 -2.17
N VAL A 271 1.75 -19.52 -3.33
CA VAL A 271 1.12 -20.52 -4.19
C VAL A 271 1.62 -21.89 -3.78
N LEU A 272 0.70 -22.80 -3.48
CA LEU A 272 1.03 -24.18 -3.15
C LEU A 272 0.59 -25.07 -4.29
N ILE A 273 1.46 -26.01 -4.69
CA ILE A 273 1.16 -27.05 -5.66
C ILE A 273 1.26 -28.40 -4.95
N ALA A 274 0.15 -29.12 -4.88
CA ALA A 274 0.03 -30.38 -4.16
C ALA A 274 -0.01 -31.58 -5.12
N SER A 275 0.55 -32.70 -4.64
CA SER A 275 0.55 -33.98 -5.33
C SER A 275 -0.75 -34.75 -5.13
N GLY A 276 -1.16 -35.51 -6.14
CA GLY A 276 -2.28 -36.44 -6.03
C GLY A 276 -2.00 -37.66 -5.14
N SER A 277 -0.73 -38.03 -4.94
CA SER A 277 -0.32 -39.12 -4.05
C SER A 277 -0.19 -38.71 -2.59
N GLY A 278 -0.40 -37.43 -2.27
CA GLY A 278 -0.13 -36.85 -0.96
C GLY A 278 1.36 -36.55 -0.74
N GLY A 279 1.67 -35.74 0.28
CA GLY A 279 3.03 -35.31 0.60
C GLY A 279 3.14 -33.82 0.83
N THR A 280 4.37 -33.33 1.04
CA THR A 280 4.62 -31.90 1.24
C THR A 280 4.39 -31.15 -0.08
N PRO A 281 3.51 -30.13 -0.11
CA PRO A 281 3.29 -29.33 -1.31
C PRO A 281 4.55 -28.54 -1.67
N LEU A 282 4.72 -28.28 -2.97
CA LEU A 282 5.67 -27.28 -3.43
C LEU A 282 5.09 -25.90 -3.11
N ARG A 283 5.79 -25.12 -2.28
CA ARG A 283 5.40 -23.75 -1.95
C ARG A 283 6.21 -22.78 -2.80
N PHE A 284 5.55 -21.81 -3.42
CA PHE A 284 6.15 -20.74 -4.18
C PHE A 284 5.81 -19.40 -3.53
N ALA A 285 6.83 -18.59 -3.27
CA ALA A 285 6.68 -17.23 -2.75
C ALA A 285 6.94 -16.23 -3.87
N ARG A 286 6.20 -15.12 -3.85
CA ARG A 286 6.46 -13.97 -4.72
C ARG A 286 7.81 -13.36 -4.38
N GLN A 287 8.60 -13.08 -5.39
CA GLN A 287 9.91 -12.46 -5.31
C GLN A 287 9.80 -10.93 -5.48
N GLU A 288 10.86 -10.19 -5.16
CA GLU A 288 10.88 -8.72 -5.32
C GLU A 288 10.70 -8.27 -6.77
N ASP A 289 11.15 -9.08 -7.73
CA ASP A 289 10.96 -8.85 -9.17
C ASP A 289 9.56 -9.21 -9.67
N GLY A 290 8.66 -9.65 -8.77
CA GLY A 290 7.31 -10.08 -9.08
C GLY A 290 7.20 -11.52 -9.58
N GLY A 291 8.32 -12.24 -9.76
CA GLY A 291 8.34 -13.65 -10.12
C GLY A 291 7.97 -14.57 -8.94
N TRP A 292 7.90 -15.87 -9.19
CA TRP A 292 7.60 -16.88 -8.16
C TRP A 292 8.71 -17.91 -8.07
N ALA A 293 9.26 -18.10 -6.87
CA ALA A 293 10.31 -19.09 -6.62
C ALA A 293 9.90 -20.05 -5.51
N LYS A 294 10.32 -21.32 -5.64
CA LYS A 294 10.06 -22.36 -4.65
C LYS A 294 10.75 -22.03 -3.33
N VAL A 295 10.00 -22.11 -2.22
CA VAL A 295 10.49 -21.90 -0.85
C VAL A 295 10.18 -23.11 0.06
N PRO A 296 11.05 -23.42 1.05
CA PRO A 296 12.41 -22.89 1.18
C PRO A 296 13.28 -23.36 0.00
N GLU A 297 14.32 -22.59 -0.32
CA GLU A 297 15.26 -22.85 -1.43
C GLU A 297 16.17 -24.05 -1.12
N ARG A 298 15.57 -25.24 -1.02
CA ARG A 298 16.30 -26.49 -0.81
C ARG A 298 16.37 -27.29 -2.09
N GLY A 299 17.58 -27.72 -2.43
CA GLY A 299 17.86 -28.53 -3.61
C GLY A 299 17.99 -27.69 -4.87
N ARG A 300 17.49 -28.21 -5.99
CA ARG A 300 17.54 -27.50 -7.28
C ARG A 300 16.50 -26.36 -7.31
N PRO A 301 16.87 -25.16 -7.78
CA PRO A 301 15.91 -24.08 -7.99
C PRO A 301 14.73 -24.52 -8.85
N LEU A 302 13.57 -23.93 -8.53
CA LEU A 302 12.34 -24.13 -9.27
C LEU A 302 11.54 -22.82 -9.20
N PHE A 303 11.19 -22.31 -10.37
CA PHE A 303 10.42 -21.09 -10.57
C PHE A 303 9.08 -21.44 -11.19
N LEU A 304 8.07 -20.60 -10.92
CA LEU A 304 6.77 -20.62 -11.59
C LEU A 304 6.65 -19.29 -12.36
N LEU A 305 6.71 -19.37 -13.68
CA LEU A 305 6.82 -18.21 -14.57
C LEU A 305 5.57 -18.10 -15.43
N ARG A 306 5.08 -16.89 -15.65
CA ARG A 306 3.95 -16.67 -16.55
C ARG A 306 4.40 -16.90 -17.99
N GLN A 307 3.55 -17.55 -18.81
CA GLN A 307 3.73 -17.63 -20.26
C GLN A 307 3.37 -16.31 -20.96
#